data_AF-A0A1M5IAW7-F1
#
_entry.id   AF-A0A1M5IAW7-F1
#
_cell.length_a   1.000
_cell.length_b   1.000
_cell.length_c   1.000
_cell.angle_alpha   90.00
_cell.angle_beta   90.00
_cell.angle_gamma   90.00
#
_symmetry.space_group_name_H-M   'P 1'
#
loop_
_entity.id
_entity.type
_entity.pdbx_description
1 polymer ?
#
loop_
_entity_poly.entity_id
_entity_poly.type
_entity_poly.pdbx_seq_one_letter_code
_entity_poly.pdbx_strand_id
1 'polypeptide(L)'
;MERPRILCIHGIGGKDATMGDIPGWADNWRSGFKCHLNIGNNESISFMKFDSYFERQDAGIVDYAKFISKTFLDFLFNRRRNKMMSIKDWMDDYPDMAVEYLQGGELKRILYTELRKNIASHRPDIIYAHSLGSLLCYDFFSEDENNTGFEHITLVTDGSQLGSKLIRGHIKYPIAQLPIKKWYNLNNDKDLVFAGRNILASHPNFKQVETYFNDNWPANHDGYRYLNHQKAVSEVWKTF
;
A
#
# COMPACT_ATOMS: atom_id res chain seq x y z
N MET A 1 22.12 -16.44 -11.77
CA MET A 1 21.57 -15.66 -10.64
C MET A 1 20.31 -16.36 -10.18
N GLU A 2 20.12 -16.50 -8.87
CA GLU A 2 18.87 -17.00 -8.29
C GLU A 2 17.74 -15.99 -8.60
N ARG A 3 16.54 -16.48 -8.89
CA ARG A 3 15.38 -15.62 -9.21
C ARG A 3 14.89 -14.96 -7.93
N PRO A 4 14.41 -13.69 -7.98
CA PRO A 4 14.03 -12.97 -6.78
C PRO A 4 12.85 -13.62 -6.05
N ARG A 5 12.87 -13.56 -4.73
CA ARG A 5 11.74 -13.91 -3.86
C ARG A 5 10.88 -12.67 -3.61
N ILE A 6 9.57 -12.84 -3.73
CA ILE A 6 8.58 -11.77 -3.67
C ILE A 6 7.64 -12.02 -2.51
N LEU A 7 7.52 -11.04 -1.61
CA LEU A 7 6.45 -10.96 -0.62
C LEU A 7 5.39 -9.98 -1.12
N CYS A 8 4.19 -10.47 -1.35
CA CYS A 8 3.04 -9.68 -1.78
C CYS A 8 2.21 -9.28 -0.55
N ILE A 9 1.85 -8.01 -0.47
CA ILE A 9 1.08 -7.43 0.63
C ILE A 9 -0.04 -6.60 0.00
N HIS A 10 -1.27 -7.10 0.05
CA HIS A 10 -2.42 -6.35 -0.43
C HIS A 10 -2.92 -5.35 0.63
N GLY A 11 -3.87 -4.48 0.31
CA GLY A 11 -4.51 -3.55 1.26
C GLY A 11 -5.90 -3.95 1.75
N ILE A 12 -6.42 -5.02 1.19
CA ILE A 12 -7.63 -5.73 1.61
C ILE A 12 -7.24 -7.18 1.43
N GLY A 13 -6.73 -7.85 2.43
CA GLY A 13 -6.83 -9.29 2.34
C GLY A 13 -8.22 -9.73 2.84
N GLY A 14 -8.46 -11.02 2.80
CA GLY A 14 -9.76 -11.59 3.09
C GLY A 14 -10.29 -11.24 4.48
N LYS A 15 -11.29 -10.36 4.53
CA LYS A 15 -12.58 -10.85 5.07
C LYS A 15 -12.78 -12.21 4.39
N ASP A 16 -12.60 -13.31 5.13
CA ASP A 16 -12.50 -14.66 4.55
C ASP A 16 -13.75 -15.10 3.75
N ALA A 17 -14.83 -14.30 3.76
CA ALA A 17 -16.01 -14.44 2.92
C ALA A 17 -16.07 -13.49 1.69
N THR A 18 -15.10 -12.60 1.47
CA THR A 18 -15.11 -11.65 0.33
C THR A 18 -13.82 -11.59 -0.49
N MET A 19 -12.70 -12.22 -0.12
CA MET A 19 -11.53 -12.37 -1.01
C MET A 19 -11.16 -13.83 -1.34
N GLY A 20 -11.66 -14.80 -0.56
CA GLY A 20 -11.71 -16.20 -1.01
C GLY A 20 -12.64 -16.37 -2.23
N ASP A 21 -13.61 -15.46 -2.36
CA ASP A 21 -14.65 -15.43 -3.39
C ASP A 21 -14.44 -14.33 -4.45
N ILE A 22 -13.26 -13.68 -4.53
CA ILE A 22 -12.83 -12.94 -5.74
C ILE A 22 -11.85 -13.84 -6.48
N PRO A 23 -12.31 -14.63 -7.47
CA PRO A 23 -11.45 -15.54 -8.20
C PRO A 23 -10.30 -14.77 -8.86
N GLY A 24 -9.07 -15.18 -8.58
CA GLY A 24 -7.93 -14.93 -9.46
C GLY A 24 -7.07 -13.69 -9.19
N TRP A 25 -7.30 -12.84 -8.17
CA TRP A 25 -6.41 -11.68 -7.94
C TRP A 25 -4.97 -12.09 -7.60
N ALA A 26 -4.79 -13.05 -6.68
CA ALA A 26 -3.48 -13.56 -6.30
C ALA A 26 -2.85 -14.34 -7.47
N ASP A 27 -3.66 -15.08 -8.24
CA ASP A 27 -3.21 -15.79 -9.44
C ASP A 27 -2.78 -14.83 -10.56
N ASN A 28 -3.48 -13.70 -10.71
CA ASN A 28 -3.13 -12.64 -11.64
C ASN A 28 -1.77 -12.06 -11.26
N TRP A 29 -1.56 -11.68 -10.00
CA TRP A 29 -0.26 -11.19 -9.53
C TRP A 29 0.85 -12.22 -9.74
N ARG A 30 0.61 -13.48 -9.37
CA ARG A 30 1.55 -14.59 -9.64
C ARG A 30 1.88 -14.68 -11.12
N SER A 31 0.87 -14.67 -12.00
CA SER A 31 1.05 -14.71 -13.45
C SER A 31 1.88 -13.54 -13.97
N GLY A 32 1.58 -12.33 -13.52
CA GLY A 32 2.34 -11.13 -13.86
C GLY A 32 3.81 -11.23 -13.46
N PHE A 33 4.11 -11.62 -12.22
CA PHE A 33 5.49 -11.80 -11.78
C PHE A 33 6.21 -12.92 -12.51
N LYS A 34 5.56 -14.05 -12.76
CA LYS A 34 6.14 -15.13 -13.57
C LYS A 34 6.50 -14.64 -14.97
N CYS A 35 5.62 -13.85 -15.59
CA CYS A 35 5.85 -13.27 -16.90
C CYS A 35 7.03 -12.28 -16.89
N HIS A 36 7.05 -11.33 -15.96
CA HIS A 36 8.02 -10.22 -16.00
C HIS A 36 9.39 -10.54 -15.39
N LEU A 37 9.44 -11.47 -14.43
CA LEU A 37 10.66 -11.82 -13.69
C LEU A 37 11.16 -13.25 -14.01
N ASN A 38 10.47 -13.97 -14.90
CA ASN A 38 10.78 -15.34 -15.31
C ASN A 38 10.94 -16.28 -14.10
N ILE A 39 9.99 -16.20 -13.17
CA ILE A 39 9.91 -17.05 -11.98
C ILE A 39 9.25 -18.39 -12.36
N GLY A 40 9.96 -19.50 -12.15
CA GLY A 40 9.48 -20.83 -12.52
C GLY A 40 8.62 -21.52 -11.45
N ASN A 41 8.82 -21.21 -10.18
CA ASN A 41 8.13 -21.86 -9.05
C ASN A 41 7.15 -20.90 -8.35
N ASN A 42 6.13 -21.45 -7.70
CA ASN A 42 5.18 -20.64 -6.90
C ASN A 42 5.75 -20.24 -5.54
N GLU A 43 6.73 -21.00 -5.03
CA GLU A 43 7.32 -20.82 -3.70
C GLU A 43 8.09 -19.51 -3.58
N SER A 44 8.65 -18.98 -4.67
CA SER A 44 9.27 -17.66 -4.69
C SER A 44 8.26 -16.52 -4.48
N ILE A 45 6.95 -16.75 -4.58
CA ILE A 45 5.91 -15.71 -4.43
C ILE A 45 5.02 -16.07 -3.23
N SER A 46 5.21 -15.34 -2.13
CA SER A 46 4.42 -15.46 -0.90
C SER A 46 3.45 -14.27 -0.76
N PHE A 47 2.37 -14.47 -0.02
CA PHE A 47 1.37 -13.45 0.28
C PHE A 47 1.22 -13.34 1.80
N MET A 48 1.46 -12.15 2.33
CA MET A 48 1.11 -11.84 3.72
C MET A 48 -0.41 -11.65 3.80
N LYS A 49 -1.07 -12.45 4.64
CA LYS A 49 -2.48 -12.30 4.99
C LYS A 49 -2.55 -11.64 6.35
N PHE A 50 -3.46 -10.69 6.55
CA PHE A 50 -3.50 -9.97 7.82
C PHE A 50 -4.89 -9.48 8.23
N ASP A 51 -5.92 -9.96 7.57
CA ASP A 51 -7.26 -9.36 7.62
C ASP A 51 -8.06 -9.91 8.77
N SER A 52 -7.72 -11.12 9.19
CA SER A 52 -8.17 -11.70 10.44
C SER A 52 -7.80 -10.83 11.65
N TYR A 53 -6.83 -9.92 11.54
CA TYR A 53 -6.47 -8.97 12.60
C TYR A 53 -7.35 -7.71 12.59
N PHE A 54 -8.10 -7.49 11.52
CA PHE A 54 -9.15 -6.49 11.45
C PHE A 54 -10.44 -7.15 11.96
N GLU A 55 -10.70 -7.03 13.27
CA GLU A 55 -11.90 -7.56 13.92
C GLU A 55 -13.11 -6.69 13.56
N ARG A 56 -14.36 -7.17 13.42
CA ARG A 56 -15.26 -7.55 14.54
C ARG A 56 -15.34 -6.55 15.71
N GLN A 57 -14.77 -5.35 15.58
CA GLN A 57 -15.11 -4.23 16.42
C GLN A 57 -16.35 -3.56 15.81
N ASP A 58 -17.47 -3.55 16.55
CA ASP A 58 -18.49 -2.52 16.38
C ASP A 58 -17.76 -1.19 16.63
N ALA A 59 -17.15 -0.63 15.57
CA ALA A 59 -16.63 0.71 15.59
C ALA A 59 -17.82 1.63 15.75
N GLY A 60 -18.24 1.80 17.00
CA GLY A 60 -19.29 2.69 17.40
C GLY A 60 -18.95 4.05 16.82
N ILE A 61 -19.88 4.56 16.02
CA ILE A 61 -19.96 5.86 15.32
C ILE A 61 -19.39 7.06 16.12
N VAL A 62 -19.16 6.90 17.43
CA VAL A 62 -18.71 7.90 18.40
C VAL A 62 -17.20 8.19 18.36
N ASP A 63 -16.32 7.19 18.13
CA ASP A 63 -14.86 7.47 18.03
C ASP A 63 -14.45 7.96 16.62
N TYR A 64 -15.25 7.61 15.62
CA TYR A 64 -15.20 8.12 14.26
C TYR A 64 -15.35 9.66 14.19
N ALA A 65 -16.21 10.23 15.03
CA ALA A 65 -16.48 11.67 15.08
C ALA A 65 -15.28 12.50 15.60
N LYS A 66 -14.45 11.93 16.49
CA LYS A 66 -13.27 12.62 17.04
C LYS A 66 -12.15 12.73 16.01
N PHE A 67 -11.95 11.69 15.20
CA PHE A 67 -10.97 11.68 14.11
C PHE A 67 -11.38 12.64 12.98
N ILE A 68 -12.66 12.65 12.63
CA ILE A 68 -13.20 13.64 11.69
C ILE A 68 -12.95 15.04 12.24
N SER A 69 -13.31 15.38 13.48
CA SER A 69 -13.25 16.78 13.93
C SER A 69 -11.86 17.42 13.77
N LYS A 70 -10.76 16.70 14.06
CA LYS A 70 -9.40 17.26 13.98
C LYS A 70 -8.88 17.35 12.54
N THR A 71 -9.19 16.37 11.68
CA THR A 71 -8.77 16.35 10.26
C THR A 71 -9.70 17.18 9.36
N PHE A 72 -10.96 17.34 9.76
CA PHE A 72 -12.02 18.07 9.06
C PHE A 72 -11.92 19.59 9.26
N LEU A 73 -11.44 20.06 10.41
CA LEU A 73 -11.19 21.48 10.67
C LEU A 73 -10.09 22.03 9.74
N ASP A 74 -8.96 21.33 9.60
CA ASP A 74 -7.86 21.72 8.70
C ASP A 74 -8.27 21.66 7.21
N PHE A 75 -9.16 20.74 6.87
CA PHE A 75 -9.76 20.64 5.55
C PHE A 75 -10.74 21.80 5.27
N LEU A 76 -11.55 22.23 6.24
CA LEU A 76 -12.47 23.37 6.14
C LEU A 76 -11.74 24.71 5.93
N PHE A 77 -10.61 24.92 6.59
CA PHE A 77 -9.83 26.16 6.46
C PHE A 77 -9.17 26.32 5.07
N ASN A 78 -8.87 25.23 4.37
CA ASN A 78 -8.30 25.26 3.02
C ASN A 78 -9.36 25.19 1.88
N ARG A 79 -10.66 25.21 2.23
CA ARG A 79 -11.81 24.88 1.36
C ARG A 79 -12.40 26.04 0.54
N ARG A 80 -11.68 27.14 0.32
CA ARG A 80 -12.24 28.27 -0.46
C ARG A 80 -12.18 28.12 -1.98
N ARG A 81 -11.60 27.06 -2.54
CA ARG A 81 -11.24 27.07 -3.98
C ARG A 81 -11.75 26.00 -4.93
N ASN A 82 -12.40 24.90 -4.54
CA ASN A 82 -13.03 24.01 -5.52
C ASN A 82 -14.21 23.22 -4.95
N LYS A 83 -15.29 23.13 -5.74
CA LYS A 83 -16.53 22.33 -5.52
C LYS A 83 -16.19 20.94 -4.95
N MET A 84 -16.84 20.53 -3.87
CA MET A 84 -16.58 19.21 -3.28
C MET A 84 -17.83 18.41 -2.95
N MET A 85 -17.68 17.11 -3.21
CA MET A 85 -18.41 15.96 -2.66
C MET A 85 -18.72 16.12 -1.17
N SER A 86 -19.80 15.48 -0.75
CA SER A 86 -20.29 15.48 0.62
C SER A 86 -19.42 14.60 1.53
N ILE A 87 -19.50 14.81 2.84
CA ILE A 87 -18.85 13.97 3.87
C ILE A 87 -19.33 12.52 3.75
N LYS A 88 -20.58 12.31 3.35
CA LYS A 88 -21.16 10.98 3.17
C LYS A 88 -20.48 10.23 2.01
N ASP A 89 -20.23 10.92 0.90
CA ASP A 89 -19.52 10.36 -0.26
C ASP A 89 -18.07 9.98 0.13
N TRP A 90 -17.46 10.73 1.05
CA TRP A 90 -16.12 10.42 1.60
C TRP A 90 -16.11 9.19 2.53
N MET A 91 -17.19 8.96 3.28
CA MET A 91 -17.33 7.82 4.19
C MET A 91 -17.64 6.52 3.43
N ASP A 92 -18.41 6.60 2.35
CA ASP A 92 -18.76 5.44 1.53
C ASP A 92 -17.57 4.96 0.67
N ASP A 93 -16.56 5.82 0.41
CA ASP A 93 -15.44 5.56 -0.49
C ASP A 93 -14.10 5.18 0.20
N TYR A 94 -13.93 5.40 1.52
CA TYR A 94 -12.68 5.06 2.22
C TYR A 94 -12.75 3.63 2.77
N PRO A 95 -11.83 2.71 2.40
CA PRO A 95 -11.86 1.35 2.93
C PRO A 95 -11.69 1.40 4.44
N ASP A 96 -12.70 0.93 5.19
CA ASP A 96 -12.76 0.93 6.67
C ASP A 96 -11.42 0.54 7.32
N MET A 97 -10.73 -0.44 6.74
CA MET A 97 -9.43 -0.96 7.20
C MET A 97 -8.31 0.08 7.20
N ALA A 98 -8.25 1.00 6.24
CA ALA A 98 -7.20 2.02 6.23
C ALA A 98 -7.41 3.04 7.37
N VAL A 99 -8.65 3.36 7.73
CA VAL A 99 -8.93 4.20 8.92
C VAL A 99 -8.53 3.45 10.18
N GLU A 100 -8.96 2.19 10.30
CA GLU A 100 -8.70 1.34 11.45
C GLU A 100 -7.19 1.17 11.68
N TYR A 101 -6.42 0.95 10.62
CA TYR A 101 -4.96 0.89 10.66
C TYR A 101 -4.32 2.19 11.16
N LEU A 102 -4.75 3.34 10.63
CA LEU A 102 -4.16 4.63 10.98
C LEU A 102 -4.47 5.05 12.43
N GLN A 103 -5.52 4.49 13.04
CA GLN A 103 -5.94 4.77 14.41
C GLN A 103 -5.44 3.75 15.44
N GLY A 104 -5.32 2.48 15.06
CA GLY A 104 -5.03 1.38 15.97
C GLY A 104 -3.55 1.14 16.21
N GLY A 105 -2.95 1.76 17.23
CA GLY A 105 -1.55 1.50 17.60
C GLY A 105 -1.27 0.02 17.91
N GLU A 106 -2.23 -0.69 18.50
CA GLU A 106 -2.16 -2.14 18.73
C GLU A 106 -2.19 -2.93 17.42
N LEU A 107 -3.13 -2.61 16.52
CA LEU A 107 -3.21 -3.19 15.18
C LEU A 107 -1.90 -2.99 14.42
N LYS A 108 -1.31 -1.80 14.42
CA LYS A 108 0.02 -1.55 13.81
C LYS A 108 1.08 -2.51 14.35
N ARG A 109 1.18 -2.69 15.68
CA ARG A 109 2.16 -3.60 16.29
C ARG A 109 1.94 -5.06 15.90
N ILE A 110 0.69 -5.50 15.81
CA ILE A 110 0.34 -6.85 15.34
C ILE A 110 0.81 -7.01 13.89
N LEU A 111 0.45 -6.08 13.01
CA LEU A 111 0.83 -6.13 11.60
C LEU A 111 2.34 -6.03 11.38
N TYR A 112 3.05 -5.23 12.18
CA TYR A 112 4.51 -5.16 12.15
C TYR A 112 5.14 -6.50 12.54
N THR A 113 4.57 -7.17 13.55
CA THR A 113 5.02 -8.50 13.97
C THR A 113 4.84 -9.52 12.84
N GLU A 114 3.70 -9.50 12.16
CA GLU A 114 3.44 -10.38 11.02
C GLU A 114 4.31 -10.07 9.80
N LEU A 115 4.53 -8.80 9.49
CA LEU A 115 5.44 -8.39 8.43
C LEU A 115 6.87 -8.87 8.73
N ARG A 116 7.33 -8.70 9.98
CA ARG A 116 8.65 -9.20 10.41
C ARG A 116 8.77 -10.71 10.27
N LYS A 117 7.75 -11.48 10.67
CA LYS A 117 7.72 -12.95 10.49
C LYS A 117 7.78 -13.35 9.02
N ASN A 118 7.02 -12.67 8.15
CA ASN A 118 7.02 -12.95 6.71
C ASN A 118 8.38 -12.62 6.08
N ILE A 119 9.01 -11.50 6.45
CA ILE A 119 10.36 -11.16 5.97
C ILE A 119 11.38 -12.20 6.44
N ALA A 120 11.36 -12.58 7.71
CA ALA A 120 12.33 -13.53 8.28
C ALA A 120 12.22 -14.94 7.68
N SER A 121 10.99 -15.42 7.44
CA SER A 121 10.73 -16.77 6.93
C SER A 121 10.91 -16.86 5.41
N HIS A 122 10.35 -15.90 4.66
CA HIS A 122 10.38 -15.93 3.19
C HIS A 122 11.70 -15.41 2.61
N ARG A 123 12.36 -14.48 3.33
CA ARG A 123 13.56 -13.76 2.89
C ARG A 123 13.36 -13.09 1.51
N PRO A 124 12.41 -12.15 1.39
CA PRO A 124 12.10 -11.51 0.11
C PRO A 124 13.24 -10.62 -0.37
N ASP A 125 13.52 -10.67 -1.67
CA ASP A 125 14.30 -9.63 -2.37
C ASP A 125 13.41 -8.44 -2.76
N ILE A 126 12.13 -8.71 -2.97
CA ILE A 126 11.12 -7.74 -3.39
C ILE A 126 9.91 -7.82 -2.45
N ILE A 127 9.46 -6.67 -1.95
CA ILE A 127 8.13 -6.54 -1.35
C ILE A 127 7.27 -5.76 -2.33
N TYR A 128 6.17 -6.37 -2.77
CA TYR A 128 5.17 -5.75 -3.61
C TYR A 128 3.92 -5.45 -2.79
N ALA A 129 3.65 -4.16 -2.57
CA ALA A 129 2.68 -3.67 -1.62
C ALA A 129 1.64 -2.78 -2.31
N HIS A 130 0.36 -3.12 -2.15
CA HIS A 130 -0.75 -2.38 -2.75
C HIS A 130 -1.64 -1.74 -1.69
N SER A 131 -2.10 -0.51 -1.94
CA SER A 131 -3.09 0.18 -1.11
C SER A 131 -2.64 0.27 0.37
N LEU A 132 -3.46 -0.17 1.33
CA LEU A 132 -3.07 -0.25 2.76
C LEU A 132 -1.75 -1.03 2.99
N GLY A 133 -1.42 -2.02 2.17
CA GLY A 133 -0.12 -2.69 2.22
C GLY A 133 1.06 -1.71 2.04
N SER A 134 0.90 -0.68 1.20
CA SER A 134 1.89 0.38 1.01
C SER A 134 2.08 1.22 2.27
N LEU A 135 0.98 1.55 2.97
CA LEU A 135 1.03 2.26 4.24
C LEU A 135 1.73 1.42 5.31
N LEU A 136 1.34 0.15 5.44
CA LEU A 136 1.95 -0.79 6.37
C LEU A 136 3.46 -0.89 6.18
N CYS A 137 3.92 -1.06 4.94
CA CYS A 137 5.34 -1.15 4.64
C CYS A 137 6.09 0.14 4.97
N TYR A 138 5.53 1.29 4.56
CA TYR A 138 6.15 2.58 4.84
C TYR A 138 6.29 2.83 6.33
N ASP A 139 5.18 2.68 7.07
CA ASP A 139 5.14 2.88 8.51
C ASP A 139 6.16 1.94 9.20
N PHE A 140 6.14 0.63 8.90
CA PHE A 140 7.08 -0.35 9.43
C PHE A 140 8.55 0.02 9.19
N PHE A 141 8.95 0.30 7.95
CA PHE A 141 10.34 0.60 7.60
C PHE A 141 10.79 1.98 8.08
N SER A 142 9.85 2.87 8.41
CA SER A 142 10.15 4.21 8.91
C SER A 142 10.39 4.26 10.42
N GLU A 143 10.01 3.20 11.16
CA GLU A 143 10.26 3.08 12.60
C GLU A 143 11.76 2.96 12.91
N ASP A 144 12.19 3.61 13.99
CA ASP A 144 13.61 3.65 14.36
C ASP A 144 14.13 2.25 14.74
N GLU A 145 13.27 1.37 15.27
CA GLU A 145 13.61 -0.04 15.56
C GLU A 145 13.82 -0.91 14.31
N ASN A 146 13.43 -0.42 13.13
CA ASN A 146 13.54 -1.12 11.85
C ASN A 146 14.55 -0.48 10.89
N ASN A 147 15.42 0.38 11.41
CA ASN A 147 16.33 1.21 10.62
C ASN A 147 17.54 0.47 9.98
N THR A 148 17.68 -0.83 10.18
CA THR A 148 18.79 -1.65 9.64
C THR A 148 18.34 -3.08 9.32
N GLY A 149 19.10 -3.78 8.47
CA GLY A 149 18.90 -5.22 8.18
C GLY A 149 17.97 -5.51 6.98
N PHE A 150 17.49 -4.47 6.30
CA PHE A 150 16.60 -4.57 5.14
C PHE A 150 17.24 -4.03 3.85
N GLU A 151 18.55 -3.79 3.83
CA GLU A 151 19.29 -3.15 2.73
C GLU A 151 19.33 -3.99 1.44
N HIS A 152 18.91 -5.25 1.51
CA HIS A 152 18.76 -6.15 0.37
C HIS A 152 17.39 -6.03 -0.31
N ILE A 153 16.37 -5.52 0.40
CA ILE A 153 14.98 -5.51 -0.03
C ILE A 153 14.73 -4.35 -0.99
N THR A 154 14.02 -4.61 -2.09
CA THR A 154 13.37 -3.57 -2.89
C THR A 154 11.89 -3.51 -2.57
N LEU A 155 11.40 -2.35 -2.16
CA LEU A 155 9.98 -2.10 -1.96
C LEU A 155 9.37 -1.52 -3.25
N VAL A 156 8.27 -2.10 -3.69
CA VAL A 156 7.43 -1.56 -4.75
C VAL A 156 6.05 -1.32 -4.18
N THR A 157 5.66 -0.05 -4.08
CA THR A 157 4.32 0.37 -3.64
C THR A 157 3.47 0.78 -4.83
N ASP A 158 2.19 0.50 -4.77
CA ASP A 158 1.20 1.03 -5.72
C ASP A 158 -0.17 1.19 -5.06
N GLY A 159 -1.05 1.97 -5.69
CA GLY A 159 -2.28 2.42 -5.03
C GLY A 159 -2.00 3.12 -3.69
N SER A 160 -0.82 3.75 -3.53
CA SER A 160 -0.35 4.24 -2.25
C SER A 160 -0.96 5.60 -1.88
N GLN A 161 -1.57 5.71 -0.71
CA GLN A 161 -2.16 6.96 -0.22
C GLN A 161 -1.12 7.94 0.37
N LEU A 162 0.18 7.59 0.40
CA LEU A 162 1.28 8.39 0.98
C LEU A 162 1.43 9.80 0.40
N GLY A 163 0.99 10.03 -0.85
CA GLY A 163 0.96 11.36 -1.44
C GLY A 163 -0.16 12.27 -0.94
N SER A 164 -1.21 11.68 -0.34
CA SER A 164 -2.39 12.40 0.15
C SER A 164 -2.06 13.28 1.36
N LYS A 165 -2.55 14.52 1.35
CA LYS A 165 -2.45 15.41 2.51
C LYS A 165 -3.24 14.90 3.72
N LEU A 166 -4.30 14.13 3.49
CA LEU A 166 -5.21 13.66 4.54
C LEU A 166 -4.52 12.69 5.50
N ILE A 167 -3.56 11.90 5.01
CA ILE A 167 -2.91 10.88 5.85
C ILE A 167 -1.60 11.34 6.49
N ARG A 168 -1.10 12.54 6.14
CA ARG A 168 0.19 13.06 6.64
C ARG A 168 0.25 13.18 8.16
N GLY A 169 -0.89 13.40 8.82
CA GLY A 169 -0.97 13.46 10.28
C GLY A 169 -0.91 12.11 10.98
N HIS A 170 -0.91 11.00 10.23
CA HIS A 170 -1.02 9.63 10.74
C HIS A 170 0.18 8.75 10.44
N ILE A 171 1.15 9.29 9.71
CA ILE A 171 2.38 8.62 9.28
C ILE A 171 3.60 9.48 9.65
N LYS A 172 4.80 8.92 9.60
CA LYS A 172 6.04 9.72 9.73
C LYS A 172 6.14 10.70 8.55
N TYR A 173 6.19 12.00 8.83
CA TYR A 173 6.30 13.07 7.84
C TYR A 173 7.30 14.16 8.30
N PRO A 174 8.14 14.78 7.43
CA PRO A 174 8.31 14.52 5.99
C PRO A 174 8.62 13.07 5.66
N ILE A 175 8.33 12.64 4.42
CA ILE A 175 8.54 11.25 4.01
C ILE A 175 9.98 10.83 4.32
N ALA A 176 10.15 9.77 5.12
CA ALA A 176 11.44 9.32 5.60
C ALA A 176 12.22 8.54 4.53
N GLN A 177 13.55 8.56 4.62
CA GLN A 177 14.38 7.63 3.87
C GLN A 177 14.25 6.25 4.49
N LEU A 178 13.85 5.26 3.70
CA LEU A 178 13.68 3.90 4.18
C LEU A 178 15.01 3.13 4.14
N PRO A 179 15.29 2.22 5.10
CA PRO A 179 16.52 1.42 5.21
C PRO A 179 16.53 0.20 4.28
N ILE A 180 16.16 0.43 3.02
CA ILE A 180 15.99 -0.59 1.98
C ILE A 180 16.81 -0.25 0.74
N LYS A 181 17.07 -1.26 -0.11
CA LYS A 181 17.86 -1.12 -1.33
C LYS A 181 17.30 -0.03 -2.25
N LYS A 182 16.00 -0.12 -2.54
CA LYS A 182 15.28 0.76 -3.46
C LYS A 182 13.80 0.77 -3.11
N TRP A 183 13.16 1.92 -3.27
CA TRP A 183 11.71 2.11 -3.17
C TRP A 183 11.19 2.66 -4.49
N TYR A 184 10.36 1.89 -5.17
CA TYR A 184 9.56 2.34 -6.31
C TYR A 184 8.13 2.59 -5.86
N ASN A 185 7.55 3.74 -6.23
CA ASN A 185 6.11 3.97 -6.12
C ASN A 185 5.50 4.07 -7.51
N LEU A 186 4.63 3.12 -7.86
CA LEU A 186 3.85 3.16 -9.10
C LEU A 186 2.63 4.07 -8.86
N ASN A 187 2.58 5.18 -9.58
CA ASN A 187 1.59 6.23 -9.39
C ASN A 187 0.68 6.35 -10.60
N ASN A 188 -0.63 6.27 -10.40
CA ASN A 188 -1.63 6.59 -11.42
C ASN A 188 -2.40 7.84 -10.99
N ASP A 189 -2.25 8.96 -11.71
CA ASP A 189 -2.94 10.21 -11.37
C ASP A 189 -4.48 10.14 -11.48
N LYS A 190 -5.01 9.02 -12.02
CA LYS A 190 -6.45 8.71 -12.09
C LYS A 190 -6.95 7.75 -11.02
N ASP A 191 -6.08 7.31 -10.12
CA ASP A 191 -6.46 6.50 -8.97
C ASP A 191 -7.27 7.35 -7.97
N LEU A 192 -8.53 6.94 -7.78
CA LEU A 192 -9.51 7.69 -7.00
C LEU A 192 -9.43 7.41 -5.49
N VAL A 193 -8.67 6.40 -5.05
CA VAL A 193 -8.57 6.00 -3.63
C VAL A 193 -7.42 6.75 -2.94
N PHE A 194 -7.39 8.07 -3.10
CA PHE A 194 -6.34 8.99 -2.60
C PHE A 194 -4.92 8.70 -3.07
N ALA A 195 -4.74 7.77 -4.00
CA ALA A 195 -3.43 7.33 -4.47
C ALA A 195 -2.96 8.04 -5.74
N GLY A 196 -3.80 8.85 -6.40
CA GLY A 196 -3.40 9.66 -7.55
C GLY A 196 -2.56 10.90 -7.23
N ARG A 197 -1.86 10.92 -6.10
CA ARG A 197 -1.03 12.05 -5.64
C ARG A 197 0.42 11.64 -5.53
N ASN A 198 1.31 12.49 -6.04
CA ASN A 198 2.75 12.26 -5.95
C ASN A 198 3.20 12.19 -4.49
N ILE A 199 4.04 11.19 -4.18
CA ILE A 199 4.77 11.12 -2.92
C ILE A 199 5.92 12.11 -3.00
N LEU A 200 5.91 13.10 -2.11
CA LEU A 200 6.94 14.14 -2.05
C LEU A 200 8.14 13.65 -1.23
N ALA A 201 9.02 12.88 -1.87
CA ALA A 201 10.26 12.38 -1.30
C ALA A 201 11.45 12.61 -2.24
N SER A 202 12.57 13.04 -1.67
CA SER A 202 13.81 13.33 -2.40
C SER A 202 14.97 12.50 -1.85
N HIS A 203 14.78 11.18 -1.80
CA HIS A 203 15.76 10.23 -1.28
C HIS A 203 16.46 9.47 -2.41
N PRO A 204 17.77 9.16 -2.31
CA PRO A 204 18.50 8.47 -3.38
C PRO A 204 17.91 7.10 -3.75
N ASN A 205 17.34 6.40 -2.77
CA ASN A 205 16.73 5.11 -2.96
C ASN A 205 15.24 5.19 -3.35
N PHE A 206 14.61 6.36 -3.40
CA PHE A 206 13.23 6.53 -3.84
C PHE A 206 13.11 6.82 -5.34
N LYS A 207 12.06 6.30 -5.99
CA LYS A 207 11.66 6.66 -7.34
C LYS A 207 10.15 6.53 -7.51
N GLN A 208 9.51 7.61 -7.95
CA GLN A 208 8.14 7.53 -8.46
C GLN A 208 8.15 7.15 -9.94
N VAL A 209 7.28 6.21 -10.32
CA VAL A 209 7.09 5.73 -11.69
C VAL A 209 5.64 6.00 -12.08
N GLU A 210 5.43 6.79 -13.13
CA GLU A 210 4.08 7.09 -13.62
C GLU A 210 3.51 5.90 -14.39
N THR A 211 2.39 5.37 -13.93
CA THR A 211 1.67 4.21 -14.47
C THR A 211 0.23 4.59 -14.76
N TYR A 212 0.04 5.44 -15.77
CA TYR A 212 -1.27 5.96 -16.15
C TYR A 212 -2.19 4.86 -16.71
N PHE A 213 -3.41 4.76 -16.17
CA PHE A 213 -4.51 4.04 -16.81
C PHE A 213 -5.85 4.62 -16.34
N ASN A 214 -6.85 4.61 -17.22
CA ASN A 214 -8.16 5.19 -16.95
C ASN A 214 -9.25 4.47 -17.75
N ASP A 215 -9.73 3.33 -17.24
CA ASP A 215 -10.56 2.43 -18.03
C ASP A 215 -11.77 1.87 -17.28
N ASN A 216 -12.35 2.68 -16.39
CA ASN A 216 -13.63 2.44 -15.72
C ASN A 216 -13.70 1.15 -14.87
N TRP A 217 -12.56 0.51 -14.62
CA TRP A 217 -12.36 -0.57 -13.65
C TRP A 217 -12.29 0.04 -12.23
N PRO A 218 -12.72 -0.63 -11.13
CA PRO A 218 -13.04 0.05 -9.86
C PRO A 218 -11.96 1.03 -9.42
N ALA A 219 -12.33 2.31 -9.41
CA ALA A 219 -11.54 3.46 -8.96
C ALA A 219 -10.15 3.65 -9.60
N ASN A 220 -9.82 2.95 -10.70
CA ASN A 220 -8.46 2.84 -11.24
C ASN A 220 -7.41 2.42 -10.17
N HIS A 221 -7.80 1.52 -9.27
CA HIS A 221 -7.03 1.11 -8.09
C HIS A 221 -6.70 -0.39 -8.08
N ASP A 222 -6.33 -0.96 -9.24
CA ASP A 222 -6.04 -2.39 -9.38
C ASP A 222 -4.54 -2.65 -9.45
N GLY A 223 -3.99 -3.29 -8.41
CA GLY A 223 -2.57 -3.67 -8.35
C GLY A 223 -2.11 -4.50 -9.55
N TYR A 224 -2.93 -5.37 -10.13
CA TYR A 224 -2.52 -6.14 -11.31
C TYR A 224 -2.25 -5.23 -12.52
N ARG A 225 -3.00 -4.13 -12.66
CA ARG A 225 -2.77 -3.15 -13.72
C ARG A 225 -1.49 -2.37 -13.51
N TYR A 226 -1.22 -1.94 -12.27
CA TYR A 226 0.05 -1.33 -11.91
C TYR A 226 1.23 -2.25 -12.24
N LEU A 227 1.16 -3.51 -11.80
CA LEU A 227 2.18 -4.53 -12.03
C LEU A 227 2.48 -4.72 -13.52
N ASN A 228 1.46 -4.80 -14.38
CA ASN A 228 1.64 -5.06 -15.81
C ASN A 228 1.85 -3.79 -16.66
N HIS A 229 1.80 -2.61 -16.04
CA HIS A 229 1.96 -1.37 -16.79
C HIS A 229 3.34 -1.33 -17.45
N GLN A 230 3.42 -0.88 -18.70
CA GLN A 230 4.66 -0.88 -19.48
C GLN A 230 5.82 -0.18 -18.77
N LYS A 231 5.51 0.91 -18.03
CA LYS A 231 6.48 1.63 -17.20
C LYS A 231 6.98 0.83 -16.00
N ALA A 232 6.12 0.09 -15.31
CA ALA A 232 6.55 -0.81 -14.24
C ALA A 232 7.48 -1.89 -14.78
N VAL A 233 7.13 -2.49 -15.93
CA VAL A 233 7.99 -3.46 -16.62
C VAL A 233 9.34 -2.85 -16.98
N SER A 234 9.36 -1.70 -17.65
CA SER A 234 10.59 -1.12 -18.16
C SER A 234 11.50 -0.51 -17.09
N GLU A 235 10.93 0.03 -16.01
CA GLU A 235 11.67 0.82 -15.03
C GLU A 235 11.88 0.11 -13.68
N VAL A 236 11.12 -0.97 -13.42
CA VAL A 236 11.18 -1.75 -12.19
C VAL A 236 11.56 -3.21 -12.49
N TRP A 237 10.74 -3.93 -13.25
CA TRP A 237 10.94 -5.39 -13.39
C TRP A 237 12.20 -5.76 -14.17
N LYS A 238 12.55 -4.98 -15.20
CA LYS A 238 13.80 -5.17 -15.96
C LYS A 238 15.09 -4.89 -15.17
N THR A 239 15.01 -4.44 -13.91
CA THR A 239 16.19 -4.24 -13.06
C THR A 239 16.57 -5.49 -12.25
N PHE A 240 15.84 -6.60 -12.40
CA PHE A 240 16.03 -7.89 -11.73
C PHE A 240 16.25 -9.02 -12.76
#